data_AF-A0A7G9Q452-F1
#
_entry.id   AF-A0A7G9Q452-F1
#
_cell.length_a   1.000
_cell.length_b   1.000
_cell.length_c   1.000
_cell.angle_alpha   90.00
_cell.angle_beta   90.00
_cell.angle_gamma   90.00
#
_symmetry.space_group_name_H-M   'P 1'
#
loop_
_entity.id
_entity.type
_entity.pdbx_description
1 polymer ?
#
loop_
_entity_poly.entity_id
_entity_poly.type
_entity_poly.pdbx_seq_one_letter_code
_entity_poly.pdbx_strand_id
1 'polypeptide(L)'
;MAFMNLGLLKTLNATSGAFSIVTNREATGDRSITLDRYEKEVMAEKYDLTRIVRKGSYIEETRSVRLKFITFTDYQLNNFEYNDIPIVYPKESGNEIRLYMQGRLRFQGNTNDVFLIFNRQENDVPIIGFLSPLQWNQLLRQAEKNFILYEQDHDDDVYLKNIVLQQAGQAVPFSSYRFQRNDSLALQALENANFKCEYNPHHTTFISPITQKSFMEAHHLIPLAFQRNYIHSLDNIGNIYSLCPICHKAIHYGDSQTKRIILEKLYYSRNVFFENQLGTDFGKLCFYYGI
;
A
#
# COMPACT_ATOMS: atom_id res chain seq x y z
N MET A 1 -9.88 -0.08 8.40
CA MET A 1 -9.79 1.24 7.75
C MET A 1 -8.34 1.44 7.36
N ALA A 2 -8.12 1.76 6.09
CA ALA A 2 -6.86 1.48 5.43
C ALA A 2 -6.35 2.72 4.69
N PHE A 3 -5.05 2.94 4.85
CA PHE A 3 -4.27 3.74 3.91
C PHE A 3 -4.35 3.08 2.53
N MET A 4 -4.40 3.86 1.46
CA MET A 4 -4.37 3.31 0.11
C MET A 4 -3.02 2.65 -0.15
N ASN A 5 -3.02 1.40 -0.62
CA ASN A 5 -1.79 0.73 -1.01
C ASN A 5 -1.17 1.37 -2.27
N LEU A 6 0.07 0.99 -2.59
CA LEU A 6 0.81 1.59 -3.70
C LEU A 6 0.13 1.36 -5.07
N GLY A 7 -0.57 0.23 -5.25
CA GLY A 7 -1.35 -0.05 -6.47
C GLY A 7 -2.53 0.92 -6.64
N LEU A 8 -3.24 1.20 -5.55
CA LEU A 8 -4.32 2.20 -5.52
C LEU A 8 -3.78 3.60 -5.80
N LEU A 9 -2.72 4.02 -5.09
CA LEU A 9 -2.12 5.34 -5.27
C LEU A 9 -1.68 5.57 -6.72
N LYS A 10 -0.99 4.60 -7.33
CA LYS A 10 -0.59 4.67 -8.75
C LYS A 10 -1.80 4.76 -9.68
N THR A 11 -2.81 3.94 -9.46
CA THR A 11 -4.02 3.92 -10.30
C THR A 11 -4.80 5.24 -10.21
N LEU A 12 -4.78 5.88 -9.04
CA LEU A 12 -5.42 7.17 -8.81
C LEU A 12 -4.54 8.37 -9.19
N ASN A 13 -3.28 8.16 -9.61
CA ASN A 13 -2.24 9.19 -9.73
C ASN A 13 -2.10 10.04 -8.46
N ALA A 14 -2.15 9.38 -7.29
CA ALA A 14 -2.20 10.02 -5.99
C ALA A 14 -0.84 9.97 -5.27
N THR A 15 -0.50 11.03 -4.54
CA THR A 15 0.67 11.09 -3.65
C THR A 15 0.38 10.52 -2.27
N SER A 16 -0.89 10.58 -1.84
CA SER A 16 -1.39 10.06 -0.57
C SER A 16 -2.89 9.80 -0.68
N GLY A 17 -3.43 8.88 0.14
CA GLY A 17 -4.85 8.59 0.13
C GLY A 17 -5.29 7.59 1.20
N ALA A 18 -6.57 7.68 1.56
CA ALA A 18 -7.22 6.85 2.57
C ALA A 18 -8.68 6.58 2.16
N PHE A 19 -9.28 5.55 2.75
CA PHE A 19 -10.67 5.20 2.50
C PHE A 19 -11.34 4.54 3.70
N SER A 20 -12.66 4.67 3.75
CA SER A 20 -13.53 4.05 4.75
C SER A 20 -14.85 3.57 4.13
N ILE A 21 -15.53 2.66 4.83
CA ILE A 21 -16.86 2.19 4.44
C ILE A 21 -17.88 3.08 5.12
N VAL A 22 -18.77 3.68 4.33
CA VAL A 22 -19.84 4.54 4.83
C VAL A 22 -20.81 3.71 5.67
N THR A 23 -20.96 4.09 6.93
CA THR A 23 -21.86 3.41 7.85
C THR A 23 -23.33 3.78 7.59
N ASN A 24 -24.27 2.95 8.06
CA ASN A 24 -25.69 3.26 7.94
C ASN A 24 -26.06 4.59 8.62
N ARG A 25 -25.42 4.90 9.75
CA ARG A 25 -25.62 6.14 10.49
C ARG A 25 -25.18 7.35 9.68
N GLU A 26 -24.02 7.29 9.03
CA GLU A 26 -23.47 8.36 8.21
C GLU A 26 -24.32 8.61 6.96
N ALA A 27 -24.76 7.54 6.30
CA ALA A 27 -25.56 7.61 5.08
C ALA A 27 -26.98 8.14 5.29
N THR A 28 -27.62 7.80 6.43
CA THR A 28 -29.06 8.06 6.63
C THR A 28 -29.37 9.06 7.74
N GLY A 29 -28.67 8.98 8.88
CA GLY A 29 -28.93 9.79 10.06
C GLY A 29 -28.16 11.10 10.04
N ASP A 30 -26.82 10.99 10.09
CA ASP A 30 -25.92 12.14 10.23
C ASP A 30 -25.74 12.89 8.90
N ARG A 31 -25.99 12.22 7.75
CA ARG A 31 -25.77 12.75 6.38
C ARG A 31 -24.39 13.40 6.24
N SER A 32 -23.38 12.77 6.82
CA SER A 32 -21.99 13.25 6.84
C SER A 32 -21.04 12.08 7.02
N ILE A 33 -19.83 12.18 6.48
CA ILE A 33 -18.75 11.21 6.70
C ILE A 33 -17.85 11.73 7.82
N THR A 34 -17.53 10.88 8.80
CA THR A 34 -16.63 11.22 9.90
C THR A 34 -15.23 10.78 9.55
N LEU A 35 -14.30 11.74 9.43
CA LEU A 35 -12.93 11.44 9.03
C LEU A 35 -12.18 10.73 10.17
N ASP A 36 -11.64 9.57 9.85
CA ASP A 36 -10.78 8.80 10.73
C ASP A 36 -9.38 9.42 10.84
N ARG A 37 -8.45 8.72 11.52
CA ARG A 37 -7.07 9.19 11.67
C ARG A 37 -6.37 9.38 10.31
N TYR A 38 -6.44 8.41 9.41
CA TYR A 38 -5.71 8.40 8.15
C TYR A 38 -6.30 9.38 7.15
N GLU A 39 -7.63 9.49 7.10
CA GLU A 39 -8.33 10.46 6.26
C GLU A 39 -8.02 11.90 6.70
N LYS A 40 -7.90 12.13 8.02
CA LYS A 40 -7.41 13.40 8.56
C LYS A 40 -5.96 13.67 8.20
N GLU A 41 -5.09 12.66 8.23
CA GLU A 41 -3.68 12.80 7.83
C GLU A 41 -3.57 13.22 6.35
N VAL A 42 -4.32 12.59 5.44
CA VAL A 42 -4.38 12.98 4.02
C VAL A 42 -4.92 14.41 3.86
N MET A 43 -5.98 14.76 4.59
CA MET A 43 -6.55 16.10 4.54
C MET A 43 -5.56 17.18 5.06
N ALA A 44 -4.78 16.85 6.09
CA ALA A 44 -3.84 17.76 6.73
C ALA A 44 -2.66 18.17 5.85
N GLU A 45 -2.36 17.40 4.79
CA GLU A 45 -1.32 17.77 3.81
C GLU A 45 -1.68 19.01 2.99
N LYS A 46 -2.98 19.30 2.82
CA LYS A 46 -3.47 20.46 2.04
C LYS A 46 -4.14 21.52 2.91
N TYR A 47 -4.62 21.14 4.09
CA TYR A 47 -5.34 22.03 4.99
C TYR A 47 -4.72 22.08 6.38
N ASP A 48 -4.56 23.30 6.91
CA ASP A 48 -4.28 23.52 8.32
C ASP A 48 -5.54 23.25 9.16
N LEU A 49 -5.67 22.00 9.63
CA LEU A 49 -6.84 21.56 10.40
C LEU A 49 -6.99 22.31 11.74
N THR A 50 -5.97 23.02 12.22
CA THR A 50 -6.05 23.81 13.45
C THR A 50 -6.86 25.11 13.28
N ARG A 51 -7.00 25.58 12.04
CA ARG A 51 -7.75 26.81 11.70
C ARG A 51 -9.26 26.60 11.54
N ILE A 52 -9.73 25.36 11.56
CA ILE A 52 -11.14 25.05 11.42
C ILE A 52 -11.84 25.34 12.77
N VAL A 53 -12.72 26.33 12.79
CA VAL A 53 -13.38 26.81 14.02
C VAL A 53 -14.28 25.74 14.63
N ARG A 54 -14.11 25.47 15.93
CA ARG A 54 -14.93 24.51 16.68
C ARG A 54 -16.30 25.11 17.01
N LYS A 55 -17.34 24.28 16.93
CA LYS A 55 -18.70 24.67 17.33
C LYS A 55 -18.74 24.87 18.86
N GLY A 56 -19.02 26.08 19.33
CA GLY A 56 -19.10 26.43 20.76
C GLY A 56 -18.06 27.44 21.26
N SER A 57 -17.10 27.86 20.43
CA SER A 57 -16.26 29.02 20.77
C SER A 57 -17.13 30.29 20.80
N TYR A 58 -16.93 31.14 21.81
CA TYR A 58 -17.70 32.36 22.15
C TYR A 58 -17.65 33.50 21.10
N ILE A 59 -17.46 33.15 19.82
CA ILE A 59 -17.39 34.05 18.68
C ILE A 59 -18.64 33.78 17.84
N GLU A 60 -19.36 34.86 17.56
CA GLU A 60 -20.64 34.98 16.86
C GLU A 60 -20.88 33.97 15.71
N GLU A 61 -22.14 33.50 15.62
CA GLU A 61 -22.74 32.77 14.49
C GLU A 61 -21.81 31.78 13.76
N THR A 62 -21.66 30.58 14.34
CA THR A 62 -20.90 29.46 13.72
C THR A 62 -21.58 28.94 12.44
N ARG A 63 -21.43 29.69 11.34
CA ARG A 63 -21.63 29.16 9.99
C ARG A 63 -20.68 27.97 9.82
N SER A 64 -21.20 26.83 9.39
CA SER A 64 -20.38 25.67 9.00
C SER A 64 -19.23 26.15 8.11
N VAL A 65 -17.98 25.96 8.54
CA VAL A 65 -16.82 26.26 7.71
C VAL A 65 -16.96 25.44 6.43
N ARG A 66 -16.83 26.07 5.27
CA ARG A 66 -16.80 25.35 4.00
C ARG A 66 -15.37 25.31 3.50
N LEU A 67 -14.88 24.14 3.15
CA LEU A 67 -13.60 23.99 2.47
C LEU A 67 -13.84 23.47 1.06
N LYS A 68 -12.97 23.89 0.15
CA LYS A 68 -13.04 23.49 -1.25
C LYS A 68 -12.49 22.08 -1.41
N PHE A 69 -13.14 21.25 -2.20
CA PHE A 69 -12.63 19.94 -2.57
C PHE A 69 -12.87 19.72 -4.05
N ILE A 70 -12.07 18.84 -4.64
CA ILE A 70 -12.43 18.24 -5.92
C ILE A 70 -13.29 17.02 -5.60
N THR A 71 -14.48 16.91 -6.18
CA THR A 71 -15.36 15.75 -6.02
C THR A 71 -15.42 14.93 -7.29
N PHE A 72 -15.53 13.61 -7.15
CA PHE A 72 -15.78 12.69 -8.26
C PHE A 72 -17.02 11.82 -8.00
N THR A 73 -17.62 11.29 -9.08
CA THR A 73 -18.88 10.52 -9.01
C THR A 73 -18.77 9.09 -9.53
N ASP A 74 -17.65 8.71 -10.14
CA ASP A 74 -17.44 7.38 -10.68
C ASP A 74 -15.98 6.91 -10.57
N TYR A 75 -15.78 5.59 -10.66
CA TYR A 75 -14.45 4.98 -10.55
C TYR A 75 -13.54 5.24 -11.74
N GLN A 76 -14.07 5.71 -12.87
CA GLN A 76 -13.26 6.05 -14.04
C GLN A 76 -12.56 7.40 -13.83
N LEU A 77 -12.98 8.18 -12.83
CA LEU A 77 -12.40 9.48 -12.49
C LEU A 77 -12.41 10.44 -13.67
N ASN A 78 -13.42 10.32 -14.53
CA ASN A 78 -13.53 11.11 -15.75
C ASN A 78 -14.10 12.52 -15.49
N ASN A 79 -14.82 12.69 -14.38
CA ASN A 79 -15.52 13.93 -14.06
C ASN A 79 -15.10 14.40 -12.66
N PHE A 80 -14.42 15.55 -12.64
CA PHE A 80 -14.01 16.23 -11.42
C PHE A 80 -14.70 17.59 -11.34
N GLU A 81 -15.26 17.90 -10.18
CA GLU A 81 -15.93 19.17 -9.92
C GLU A 81 -15.38 19.82 -8.65
N TYR A 82 -15.18 21.14 -8.65
CA TYR A 82 -14.80 21.86 -7.44
C TYR A 82 -16.06 22.20 -6.64
N ASN A 83 -16.13 21.72 -5.39
CA ASN A 83 -17.26 21.92 -4.51
C ASN A 83 -16.81 22.43 -3.14
N ASP A 84 -17.54 23.42 -2.59
CA ASP A 84 -17.34 23.89 -1.22
C ASP A 84 -18.15 23.01 -0.27
N ILE A 85 -17.47 22.09 0.42
CA ILE A 85 -18.08 21.09 1.30
C ILE A 85 -18.20 21.64 2.72
N PRO A 86 -19.39 21.61 3.35
CA PRO A 86 -19.53 22.02 4.74
C PRO A 86 -18.83 21.05 5.70
N ILE A 87 -18.13 21.62 6.68
CA ILE A 87 -17.40 20.89 7.72
C ILE A 87 -17.92 21.29 9.10
N VAL A 88 -18.07 20.30 10.00
CA VAL A 88 -18.44 20.57 11.41
C VAL A 88 -17.66 19.67 12.37
N TYR A 89 -17.37 20.23 13.56
CA TYR A 89 -16.99 19.48 14.75
C TYR A 89 -18.24 19.14 15.58
N PRO A 90 -18.57 17.86 15.78
CA PRO A 90 -19.67 17.44 16.63
C PRO A 90 -19.21 17.45 18.11
N LYS A 91 -19.40 18.60 18.79
CA LYS A 91 -19.27 18.84 20.25
C LYS A 91 -17.87 19.18 20.80
N GLU A 92 -17.90 19.85 21.96
CA GLU A 92 -16.76 20.50 22.64
C GLU A 92 -15.59 19.58 23.02
N SER A 93 -15.82 18.27 23.15
CA SER A 93 -14.82 17.28 23.59
C SER A 93 -14.32 16.34 22.48
N GLY A 94 -14.89 16.39 21.27
CA GLY A 94 -14.56 15.47 20.18
C GLY A 94 -13.56 16.07 19.18
N ASN A 95 -12.52 15.31 18.81
CA ASN A 95 -11.59 15.66 17.70
C ASN A 95 -12.08 15.08 16.34
N GLU A 96 -13.40 14.96 16.17
CA GLU A 96 -14.05 14.44 14.97
C GLU A 96 -14.23 15.55 13.93
N ILE A 97 -13.81 15.30 12.69
CA ILE A 97 -14.09 16.17 11.56
C ILE A 97 -15.16 15.49 10.71
N ARG A 98 -16.28 16.17 10.46
CA ARG A 98 -17.36 15.63 9.61
C ARG A 98 -17.53 16.44 8.35
N LEU A 99 -17.54 15.78 7.20
CA LEU A 99 -17.86 16.39 5.91
C LEU A 99 -19.33 16.10 5.57
N TYR A 100 -20.14 17.14 5.41
CA TYR A 100 -21.57 16.99 5.13
C TYR A 100 -21.85 16.57 3.69
N MET A 101 -22.64 15.52 3.54
CA MET A 101 -23.12 15.03 2.27
C MET A 101 -24.26 15.91 1.76
N GLN A 102 -24.15 16.39 0.52
CA GLN A 102 -25.18 17.21 -0.14
C GLN A 102 -25.32 16.76 -1.59
N GLY A 103 -26.50 16.24 -1.97
CA GLY A 103 -26.76 15.77 -3.33
C GLY A 103 -26.58 16.86 -4.40
N ARG A 104 -26.87 18.13 -4.07
CA ARG A 104 -26.63 19.28 -4.98
C ARG A 104 -25.14 19.52 -5.30
N LEU A 105 -24.23 19.04 -4.45
CA LEU A 105 -22.78 19.12 -4.65
C LEU A 105 -22.23 17.81 -5.24
N ARG A 106 -23.12 16.88 -5.63
CA ARG A 106 -22.77 15.52 -6.07
C ARG A 106 -21.85 14.79 -5.09
N PHE A 107 -21.92 15.17 -3.82
CA PHE A 107 -21.16 14.58 -2.73
C PHE A 107 -22.14 13.89 -1.77
N GLN A 108 -22.51 12.66 -2.10
CA GLN A 108 -23.46 11.86 -1.33
C GLN A 108 -23.15 10.38 -1.47
N GLY A 109 -23.03 9.68 -0.33
CA GLY A 109 -22.81 8.24 -0.25
C GLY A 109 -23.97 7.52 0.41
N ASN A 110 -24.14 6.25 0.07
CA ASN A 110 -25.09 5.32 0.67
C ASN A 110 -24.40 4.39 1.66
N THR A 111 -25.18 3.68 2.46
CA THR A 111 -24.67 2.63 3.33
C THR A 111 -23.87 1.61 2.50
N ASN A 112 -22.67 1.27 2.97
CA ASN A 112 -21.69 0.38 2.31
C ASN A 112 -20.98 0.96 1.08
N ASP A 113 -21.27 2.18 0.64
CA ASP A 113 -20.38 2.85 -0.31
C ASP A 113 -19.01 3.04 0.36
N VAL A 114 -17.97 3.14 -0.46
CA VAL A 114 -16.60 3.41 -0.01
C VAL A 114 -16.34 4.90 -0.22
N PHE A 115 -16.07 5.60 0.88
CA PHE A 115 -15.58 6.98 0.84
C PHE A 115 -14.07 6.96 0.57
N LEU A 116 -13.63 7.80 -0.37
CA LEU A 116 -12.22 7.98 -0.68
C LEU A 116 -11.83 9.44 -0.44
N ILE A 117 -10.63 9.64 0.09
CA ILE A 117 -9.91 10.92 0.10
C ILE A 117 -8.49 10.69 -0.38
N PHE A 118 -8.01 11.49 -1.33
CA PHE A 118 -6.64 11.39 -1.83
C PHE A 118 -6.13 12.73 -2.39
N ASN A 119 -4.81 12.89 -2.41
CA ASN A 119 -4.13 14.05 -2.96
C ASN A 119 -3.41 13.68 -4.25
N ARG A 120 -3.45 14.57 -5.24
CA ARG A 120 -2.55 14.53 -6.40
C ARG A 120 -1.54 15.67 -6.32
N GLN A 121 -0.40 15.49 -6.98
CA GLN A 121 0.67 16.48 -6.96
C GLN A 121 0.22 17.80 -7.61
N GLU A 122 -0.57 17.71 -8.67
CA GLU A 122 -1.07 18.85 -9.47
C GLU A 122 -2.22 19.63 -8.81
N ASN A 123 -2.80 19.12 -7.72
CA ASN A 123 -3.98 19.71 -7.08
C ASN A 123 -3.65 20.39 -5.76
N ASP A 124 -4.15 21.62 -5.59
CA ASP A 124 -4.00 22.38 -4.34
C ASP A 124 -4.99 21.97 -3.25
N VAL A 125 -6.01 21.19 -3.61
CA VAL A 125 -7.04 20.69 -2.68
C VAL A 125 -7.19 19.18 -2.79
N PRO A 126 -7.63 18.49 -1.73
CA PRO A 126 -7.89 17.05 -1.77
C PRO A 126 -9.03 16.70 -2.73
N ILE A 127 -8.95 15.49 -3.29
CA ILE A 127 -10.04 14.86 -4.03
C ILE A 127 -10.81 13.96 -3.07
N ILE A 128 -12.14 14.05 -3.08
CA ILE A 128 -13.03 13.21 -2.29
C ILE A 128 -14.19 12.66 -3.11
N GLY A 129 -14.76 11.54 -2.68
CA GLY A 129 -15.95 11.00 -3.35
C GLY A 129 -16.36 9.65 -2.80
N PHE A 130 -17.37 9.07 -3.43
CA PHE A 130 -17.94 7.79 -3.03
C PHE A 130 -17.94 6.83 -4.21
N LEU A 131 -17.64 5.56 -3.96
CA LEU A 131 -17.79 4.48 -4.91
C LEU A 131 -18.73 3.42 -4.32
N SER A 132 -19.66 2.93 -5.14
CA SER A 132 -20.42 1.74 -4.73
C SER A 132 -19.49 0.53 -4.55
N PRO A 133 -19.89 -0.51 -3.78
CA PRO A 133 -19.08 -1.72 -3.63
C PRO A 133 -18.62 -2.34 -4.96
N LEU A 134 -19.47 -2.28 -5.99
CA LEU A 134 -19.14 -2.78 -7.32
C LEU A 134 -18.01 -1.97 -7.98
N GLN A 135 -18.12 -0.64 -7.92
CA GLN A 135 -17.14 0.28 -8.47
C GLN A 135 -15.81 0.22 -7.71
N TRP A 136 -15.86 0.12 -6.38
CA TRP A 136 -14.68 -0.09 -5.55
C TRP A 136 -13.95 -1.38 -5.93
N ASN A 137 -14.67 -2.49 -6.10
CA ASN A 137 -14.08 -3.76 -6.54
C ASN A 137 -13.49 -3.67 -7.96
N GLN A 138 -14.05 -2.85 -8.84
CA GLN A 138 -13.46 -2.59 -10.17
C GLN A 138 -12.14 -1.82 -10.05
N LEU A 139 -12.10 -0.78 -9.21
CA LEU A 139 -10.89 -0.01 -8.94
C LEU A 139 -9.80 -0.88 -8.31
N LEU A 140 -10.13 -1.73 -7.33
CA LEU A 140 -9.19 -2.66 -6.72
C LEU A 140 -8.57 -3.62 -7.75
N ARG A 141 -9.39 -4.23 -8.61
CA ARG A 141 -8.87 -5.11 -9.68
C ARG A 141 -7.99 -4.36 -10.68
N GLN A 142 -8.31 -3.11 -10.99
CA GLN A 142 -7.47 -2.28 -11.85
C GLN A 142 -6.14 -1.96 -11.16
N ALA A 143 -6.17 -1.63 -9.86
CA ALA A 143 -5.00 -1.38 -9.04
C ALA A 143 -4.08 -2.60 -8.95
N GLU A 144 -4.63 -3.79 -8.70
CA GLU A 144 -3.86 -5.04 -8.68
C GLU A 144 -3.17 -5.30 -10.04
N LYS A 145 -3.91 -5.15 -11.14
CA LYS A 145 -3.35 -5.32 -12.49
C LYS A 145 -2.24 -4.32 -12.79
N ASN A 146 -2.49 -3.04 -12.51
CA ASN A 146 -1.50 -1.98 -12.72
C ASN A 146 -0.25 -2.22 -11.87
N PHE A 147 -0.41 -2.62 -10.61
CA PHE A 147 0.70 -2.95 -9.74
C PHE A 147 1.58 -4.05 -10.35
N ILE A 148 0.97 -5.16 -10.81
CA ILE A 148 1.69 -6.26 -11.47
C ILE A 148 2.42 -5.79 -12.74
N LEU A 149 1.90 -4.81 -13.48
CA LEU A 149 2.51 -4.32 -14.72
C LEU A 149 3.66 -3.33 -14.49
N TYR A 150 3.59 -2.49 -13.44
CA TYR A 150 4.48 -1.34 -13.26
C TYR A 150 5.42 -1.39 -12.04
N GLU A 151 5.21 -2.33 -11.11
CA GLU A 151 6.02 -2.47 -9.88
C GLU A 151 6.90 -3.71 -9.87
N GLN A 152 7.04 -4.40 -11.01
CA GLN A 152 7.97 -5.53 -11.07
C GLN A 152 9.36 -5.03 -10.68
N ASP A 153 10.02 -5.78 -9.80
CA ASP A 153 11.44 -5.63 -9.59
C ASP A 153 12.11 -6.07 -10.90
N HIS A 154 12.30 -5.09 -11.80
CA HIS A 154 12.83 -5.31 -13.15
C HIS A 154 14.21 -5.99 -13.14
N ASP A 155 14.87 -6.01 -11.98
CA ASP A 155 16.17 -6.58 -11.79
C ASP A 155 16.11 -8.00 -11.17
N ASP A 156 14.94 -8.57 -10.86
CA ASP A 156 14.82 -9.91 -10.25
C ASP A 156 15.43 -11.00 -11.11
N ASP A 157 15.07 -11.05 -12.39
CA ASP A 157 15.58 -12.08 -13.30
C ASP A 157 17.11 -11.95 -13.48
N VAL A 158 17.63 -10.72 -13.49
CA VAL A 158 19.09 -10.45 -13.53
C VAL A 158 19.76 -10.91 -12.25
N TYR A 159 19.16 -10.63 -11.10
CA TYR A 159 19.67 -11.02 -9.80
C TYR A 159 19.68 -12.54 -9.60
N LEU A 160 18.57 -13.22 -9.90
CA LEU A 160 18.50 -14.68 -9.86
C LEU A 160 19.55 -15.31 -10.78
N LYS A 161 19.76 -14.74 -11.97
CA LYS A 161 20.82 -15.20 -12.87
C LYS A 161 22.21 -15.01 -12.29
N ASN A 162 22.49 -13.88 -11.64
CA ASN A 162 23.79 -13.59 -11.04
C ASN A 162 24.10 -14.51 -9.85
N ILE A 163 23.10 -14.85 -9.03
CA ILE A 163 23.22 -15.88 -8.00
C ILE A 163 23.64 -17.22 -8.60
N VAL A 164 23.01 -17.64 -9.70
CA VAL A 164 23.35 -18.89 -10.39
C VAL A 164 24.78 -18.87 -10.95
N LEU A 165 25.22 -17.74 -11.52
CA LEU A 165 26.62 -17.57 -11.96
C LEU A 165 27.59 -17.71 -10.79
N GLN A 166 27.28 -17.10 -9.65
CA GLN A 166 28.11 -17.20 -8.46
C GLN A 166 28.15 -18.63 -7.91
N GLN A 167 27.03 -19.36 -7.89
CA GLN A 167 27.00 -20.80 -7.53
C GLN A 167 27.90 -21.64 -8.43
N ALA A 168 27.99 -21.29 -9.71
CA ALA A 168 28.83 -21.97 -10.68
C ALA A 168 30.31 -21.53 -10.64
N GLY A 169 30.69 -20.67 -9.69
CA GLY A 169 32.04 -20.11 -9.59
C GLY A 169 32.43 -19.24 -10.80
N GLN A 170 31.44 -18.74 -11.54
CA GLN A 170 31.66 -17.88 -12.71
C GLN A 170 31.75 -16.41 -12.29
N ALA A 171 32.47 -15.62 -13.09
CA ALA A 171 32.49 -14.19 -12.90
C ALA A 171 31.08 -13.61 -13.09
N VAL A 172 30.57 -12.91 -12.06
CA VAL A 172 29.33 -12.16 -12.17
C VAL A 172 29.65 -10.88 -12.94
N PRO A 173 28.98 -10.63 -14.10
CA PRO A 173 29.21 -9.40 -14.83
C PRO A 173 28.85 -8.21 -13.94
N PHE A 174 29.52 -7.07 -14.14
CA PHE A 174 29.13 -5.83 -13.50
C PHE A 174 27.77 -5.41 -14.08
N SER A 175 26.69 -5.93 -13.51
CA SER A 175 25.34 -5.52 -13.85
C SER A 175 25.08 -4.16 -13.22
N SER A 176 24.57 -3.22 -14.01
CA SER A 176 23.98 -1.99 -13.48
C SER A 176 22.66 -2.34 -12.81
N TYR A 177 22.70 -2.94 -11.63
CA TYR A 177 21.51 -3.00 -10.80
C TYR A 177 21.03 -1.56 -10.58
N ARG A 178 19.71 -1.34 -10.59
CA ARG A 178 19.18 -0.09 -10.07
C ARG A 178 19.49 0.04 -8.58
N PHE A 179 19.60 -1.09 -7.88
CA PHE A 179 19.93 -1.20 -6.46
C PHE A 179 21.01 -2.28 -6.24
N GLN A 180 22.16 -1.90 -5.66
CA GLN A 180 23.25 -2.84 -5.43
C GLN A 180 22.80 -4.02 -4.54
N ARG A 181 23.14 -5.24 -4.96
CA ARG A 181 22.83 -6.50 -4.26
C ARG A 181 24.11 -7.28 -4.00
N ASN A 182 24.17 -7.96 -2.86
CA ASN A 182 25.24 -8.86 -2.47
C ASN A 182 24.80 -10.32 -2.69
N ASP A 183 25.19 -10.86 -3.84
CA ASP A 183 24.85 -12.23 -4.24
C ASP A 183 25.34 -13.27 -3.21
N SER A 184 26.42 -13.01 -2.47
CA SER A 184 26.91 -13.90 -1.40
C SER A 184 25.91 -14.03 -0.23
N LEU A 185 25.19 -12.95 0.12
CA LEU A 185 24.14 -13.01 1.13
C LEU A 185 22.96 -13.85 0.64
N ALA A 186 22.65 -13.76 -0.66
CA ALA A 186 21.63 -14.57 -1.28
C ALA A 186 21.97 -16.07 -1.21
N LEU A 187 23.20 -16.44 -1.55
CA LEU A 187 23.70 -17.80 -1.42
C LEU A 187 23.63 -18.30 0.02
N GLN A 188 24.09 -17.48 0.96
CA GLN A 188 24.02 -17.81 2.38
C GLN A 188 22.57 -18.05 2.84
N ALA A 189 21.60 -17.28 2.33
CA ALA A 189 20.18 -17.49 2.65
C ALA A 189 19.66 -18.84 2.13
N LEU A 190 20.00 -19.19 0.88
CA LEU A 190 19.62 -20.47 0.28
C LEU A 190 20.24 -21.66 1.04
N GLU A 191 21.52 -21.54 1.44
CA GLU A 191 22.23 -22.55 2.22
C GLU A 191 21.65 -22.70 3.63
N ASN A 192 21.38 -21.59 4.32
CA ASN A 192 20.73 -21.59 5.65
C ASN A 192 19.35 -22.28 5.61
N ALA A 193 18.60 -22.10 4.52
CA ALA A 193 17.33 -22.76 4.31
C ALA A 193 17.46 -24.23 3.84
N ASN A 194 18.68 -24.76 3.72
CA ASN A 194 18.98 -26.08 3.16
C ASN A 194 18.34 -26.30 1.77
N PHE A 195 18.28 -25.24 0.95
CA PHE A 195 17.61 -25.25 -0.35
C PHE A 195 16.15 -25.74 -0.28
N LYS A 196 15.42 -25.33 0.77
CA LYS A 196 13.97 -25.54 0.92
C LYS A 196 13.23 -24.22 0.81
N CYS A 197 11.97 -24.28 0.41
CA CYS A 197 11.10 -23.12 0.40
C CYS A 197 10.68 -22.77 1.84
N GLU A 198 10.94 -21.54 2.26
CA GLU A 198 10.63 -21.05 3.61
C GLU A 198 9.13 -20.79 3.81
N TYR A 199 8.36 -20.57 2.74
CA TYR A 199 6.90 -20.55 2.83
C TYR A 199 6.33 -21.95 3.08
N ASN A 200 6.82 -22.97 2.37
CA ASN A 200 6.40 -24.36 2.60
C ASN A 200 7.55 -25.34 2.35
N PRO A 201 8.12 -25.96 3.40
CA PRO A 201 9.28 -26.83 3.26
C PRO A 201 8.98 -28.14 2.53
N HIS A 202 7.71 -28.47 2.27
CA HIS A 202 7.30 -29.64 1.48
C HIS A 202 7.27 -29.36 -0.03
N HIS A 203 7.38 -28.11 -0.46
CA HIS A 203 7.49 -27.81 -1.89
C HIS A 203 8.82 -28.33 -2.43
N THR A 204 8.73 -29.20 -3.43
CA THR A 204 9.87 -29.73 -4.15
C THR A 204 10.00 -29.06 -5.51
N THR A 205 11.23 -29.01 -6.01
CA THR A 205 11.59 -28.50 -7.33
C THR A 205 12.58 -29.46 -7.98
N PHE A 206 12.97 -29.20 -9.22
CA PHE A 206 14.02 -29.98 -9.88
C PHE A 206 15.37 -29.81 -9.18
N ILE A 207 16.25 -30.81 -9.33
CA ILE A 207 17.62 -30.74 -8.80
C ILE A 207 18.49 -29.90 -9.73
N SER A 208 19.14 -28.88 -9.19
CA SER A 208 20.12 -28.07 -9.91
C SER A 208 21.39 -28.87 -10.15
N PRO A 209 21.93 -28.91 -11.37
CA PRO A 209 23.22 -29.55 -11.64
C PRO A 209 24.40 -28.79 -11.01
N ILE A 210 24.22 -27.51 -10.68
CA ILE A 210 25.27 -26.67 -10.10
C ILE A 210 25.41 -26.96 -8.61
N THR A 211 24.30 -26.95 -7.87
CA THR A 211 24.33 -27.12 -6.41
C THR A 211 24.11 -28.57 -5.98
N GLN A 212 23.62 -29.44 -6.87
CA GLN A 212 23.18 -30.81 -6.56
C GLN A 212 22.08 -30.86 -5.48
N LYS A 213 21.29 -29.77 -5.36
CA LYS A 213 20.17 -29.60 -4.43
C LYS A 213 18.91 -29.17 -5.19
N SER A 214 17.76 -29.18 -4.52
CA SER A 214 16.52 -28.60 -5.05
C SER A 214 16.73 -27.13 -5.45
N PHE A 215 16.25 -26.74 -6.62
CA PHE A 215 16.35 -25.37 -7.10
C PHE A 215 15.43 -24.42 -6.31
N MET A 216 16.00 -23.33 -5.78
CA MET A 216 15.29 -22.28 -5.05
C MET A 216 15.80 -20.91 -5.50
N GLU A 217 14.96 -19.90 -5.35
CA GLU A 217 15.19 -18.51 -5.71
C GLU A 217 15.30 -17.68 -4.42
N ALA A 218 16.32 -16.81 -4.34
CA ALA A 218 16.48 -15.90 -3.22
C ALA A 218 15.60 -14.67 -3.44
N HIS A 219 14.85 -14.26 -2.43
CA HIS A 219 13.90 -13.16 -2.50
C HIS A 219 14.05 -12.19 -1.34
N HIS A 220 14.20 -10.90 -1.60
CA HIS A 220 14.13 -9.87 -0.55
C HIS A 220 12.66 -9.62 -0.19
N LEU A 221 12.25 -9.94 1.04
CA LEU A 221 10.85 -9.79 1.46
C LEU A 221 10.41 -8.33 1.43
N ILE A 222 11.20 -7.40 1.95
CA ILE A 222 11.04 -5.96 1.67
C ILE A 222 11.84 -5.66 0.40
N PRO A 223 11.19 -5.23 -0.70
CA PRO A 223 11.89 -4.96 -1.95
C PRO A 223 12.95 -3.85 -1.80
N LEU A 224 14.12 -4.04 -2.41
CA LEU A 224 15.22 -3.07 -2.31
C LEU A 224 14.91 -1.71 -2.93
N ALA A 225 13.89 -1.65 -3.80
CA ALA A 225 13.38 -0.39 -4.35
C ALA A 225 12.97 0.61 -3.26
N PHE A 226 12.64 0.14 -2.06
CA PHE A 226 12.26 0.96 -0.92
C PHE A 226 13.42 1.34 -0.01
N GLN A 227 14.68 1.04 -0.34
CA GLN A 227 15.85 1.31 0.52
C GLN A 227 15.91 2.75 1.04
N ARG A 228 15.48 3.74 0.24
CA ARG A 228 15.46 5.16 0.65
C ARG A 228 14.56 5.44 1.86
N ASN A 229 13.62 4.54 2.16
CA ASN A 229 12.71 4.63 3.30
C ASN A 229 13.28 3.99 4.57
N TYR A 230 14.51 3.47 4.52
CA TYR A 230 15.15 2.72 5.60
C TYR A 230 16.52 3.30 5.94
N ILE A 231 16.79 3.41 7.24
CA ILE A 231 18.11 3.79 7.76
C ILE A 231 19.11 2.63 7.61
N HIS A 232 18.64 1.40 7.85
CA HIS A 232 19.44 0.19 7.72
C HIS A 232 19.34 -0.39 6.31
N SER A 233 20.39 -1.09 5.87
CA SER A 233 20.41 -1.78 4.58
C SER A 233 19.31 -2.85 4.53
N LEU A 234 18.49 -2.82 3.48
CA LEU A 234 17.53 -3.87 3.15
C LEU A 234 18.21 -5.09 2.54
N ASP A 235 19.42 -4.95 1.99
CA ASP A 235 20.22 -6.06 1.52
C ASP A 235 20.98 -6.70 2.70
N ASN A 236 20.26 -7.55 3.43
CA ASN A 236 20.76 -8.24 4.62
C ASN A 236 20.12 -9.63 4.72
N ILE A 237 20.78 -10.55 5.41
CA ILE A 237 20.35 -11.96 5.51
C ILE A 237 18.94 -12.13 6.11
N GLY A 238 18.53 -11.26 7.04
CA GLY A 238 17.22 -11.30 7.69
C GLY A 238 16.07 -10.96 6.73
N ASN A 239 16.34 -10.19 5.68
CA ASN A 239 15.37 -9.81 4.67
C ASN A 239 15.34 -10.77 3.47
N ILE A 240 16.29 -11.70 3.33
CA ILE A 240 16.35 -12.63 2.18
C ILE A 240 15.75 -13.98 2.55
N TYR A 241 14.85 -14.47 1.71
CA TYR A 241 14.19 -15.77 1.85
C TYR A 241 14.50 -16.71 0.70
N SER A 242 14.63 -17.99 1.00
CA SER A 242 14.68 -19.07 0.01
C SER A 242 13.26 -19.49 -0.37
N LEU A 243 12.86 -19.27 -1.61
CA LEU A 243 11.52 -19.60 -2.12
C LEU A 243 11.61 -20.55 -3.31
N CYS A 244 10.64 -21.45 -3.45
CA CYS A 244 10.49 -22.15 -4.73
C CYS A 244 9.96 -21.17 -5.80
N PRO A 245 10.22 -21.43 -7.10
CA PRO A 245 9.78 -20.52 -8.16
C PRO A 245 8.28 -20.25 -8.17
N ILE A 246 7.46 -21.23 -7.76
CA ILE A 246 6.00 -21.06 -7.66
C ILE A 246 5.65 -20.02 -6.58
N CYS A 247 6.23 -20.13 -5.38
CA CYS A 247 5.94 -19.21 -4.29
C CYS A 247 6.51 -17.81 -4.55
N HIS A 248 7.72 -17.74 -5.12
CA HIS A 248 8.32 -16.47 -5.50
C HIS A 248 7.45 -15.74 -6.50
N LYS A 249 7.09 -16.38 -7.63
CA LYS A 249 6.20 -15.75 -8.63
C LYS A 249 4.81 -15.46 -8.06
N ALA A 250 4.26 -16.29 -7.16
CA ALA A 250 2.96 -16.01 -6.53
C ALA A 250 2.96 -14.72 -5.68
N ILE A 251 4.08 -14.37 -5.03
CA ILE A 251 4.20 -13.10 -4.28
C ILE A 251 4.14 -11.88 -5.21
N HIS A 252 4.65 -11.98 -6.43
CA HIS A 252 4.64 -10.86 -7.39
C HIS A 252 3.35 -10.81 -8.22
N TYR A 253 2.87 -11.97 -8.69
CA TYR A 253 1.83 -12.09 -9.71
C TYR A 253 0.48 -12.62 -9.19
N GLY A 254 0.43 -13.14 -7.96
CA GLY A 254 -0.80 -13.63 -7.36
C GLY A 254 -1.81 -12.52 -7.08
N ASP A 255 -3.07 -12.91 -6.86
CA ASP A 255 -4.07 -11.99 -6.32
C ASP A 255 -3.72 -11.54 -4.88
N SER A 256 -4.39 -10.50 -4.39
CA SER A 256 -4.10 -9.94 -3.07
C SER A 256 -4.20 -10.97 -1.95
N GLN A 257 -5.13 -11.93 -2.05
CA GLN A 257 -5.30 -12.98 -1.04
C GLN A 257 -4.11 -13.94 -1.03
N THR A 258 -3.68 -14.39 -2.21
CA THR A 258 -2.52 -15.28 -2.39
C THR A 258 -1.24 -14.62 -1.87
N LYS A 259 -1.01 -13.35 -2.26
CA LYS A 259 0.12 -12.55 -1.76
C LYS A 259 0.08 -12.44 -0.24
N ARG A 260 -1.07 -12.04 0.33
CA ARG A 260 -1.24 -11.86 1.77
C ARG A 260 -0.90 -13.10 2.56
N ILE A 261 -1.41 -14.28 2.17
CA ILE A 261 -1.16 -15.54 2.88
C ILE A 261 0.33 -15.88 2.91
N ILE A 262 1.04 -15.69 1.79
CA ILE A 262 2.46 -15.98 1.71
C ILE A 262 3.26 -14.96 2.54
N LEU A 263 3.00 -13.67 2.34
CA LEU A 263 3.68 -12.58 3.05
C LEU A 263 3.47 -12.66 4.55
N GLU A 264 2.26 -13.01 5.01
CA GLU A 264 1.95 -13.16 6.43
C GLU A 264 2.84 -14.22 7.07
N LYS A 265 2.94 -15.40 6.45
CA LYS A 265 3.78 -16.48 6.96
C LYS A 265 5.26 -16.13 6.98
N LEU A 266 5.76 -15.52 5.91
CA LEU A 266 7.18 -15.11 5.82
C LEU A 266 7.50 -13.99 6.81
N TYR A 267 6.64 -12.97 6.91
CA TYR A 267 6.83 -11.86 7.84
C TYR A 267 6.86 -12.37 9.28
N TYR A 268 5.87 -13.16 9.69
CA TYR A 268 5.78 -13.65 11.06
C TYR A 268 6.84 -14.69 11.42
N SER A 269 7.52 -15.32 10.45
CA SER A 269 8.68 -16.16 10.74
C SER A 269 9.91 -15.35 11.20
N ARG A 270 9.94 -14.03 10.95
CA ARG A 270 11.04 -13.12 11.34
C ARG A 270 10.53 -11.75 11.82
N ASN A 271 9.33 -11.64 12.40
CA ASN A 271 8.72 -10.34 12.72
C ASN A 271 9.56 -9.49 13.69
N VAL A 272 10.20 -10.13 14.69
CA VAL A 272 11.10 -9.44 15.63
C VAL A 272 12.23 -8.71 14.89
N PHE A 273 12.76 -9.30 13.82
CA PHE A 273 13.76 -8.65 12.97
C PHE A 273 13.15 -7.46 12.22
N PHE A 274 12.01 -7.63 11.55
CA PHE A 274 11.38 -6.54 10.79
C PHE A 274 10.95 -5.36 11.66
N GLU A 275 10.37 -5.64 12.83
CA GLU A 275 9.89 -4.61 13.75
C GLU A 275 11.07 -3.87 14.39
N ASN A 276 12.04 -4.60 14.95
CA ASN A 276 13.12 -3.98 15.73
C ASN A 276 14.26 -3.41 14.88
N GLN A 277 14.62 -4.07 13.77
CA GLN A 277 15.76 -3.66 12.94
C GLN A 277 15.35 -2.76 11.78
N LEU A 278 14.15 -2.96 11.23
CA LEU A 278 13.69 -2.25 10.04
C LEU A 278 12.48 -1.34 10.30
N GLY A 279 11.91 -1.34 11.51
CA GLY A 279 10.73 -0.52 11.83
C GLY A 279 9.57 -0.75 10.86
N THR A 280 9.35 -2.01 10.46
CA THR A 280 8.34 -2.39 9.48
C THR A 280 7.38 -3.38 10.08
N ASP A 281 6.12 -2.98 10.17
CA ASP A 281 5.02 -3.87 10.49
C ASP A 281 4.48 -4.59 9.25
N PHE A 282 3.59 -5.57 9.47
CA PHE A 282 2.99 -6.34 8.38
C PHE A 282 2.12 -5.49 7.43
N GLY A 283 1.50 -4.41 7.93
CA GLY A 283 0.70 -3.50 7.12
C GLY A 283 1.56 -2.71 6.13
N LYS A 284 2.71 -2.22 6.59
CA LYS A 284 3.71 -1.55 5.74
C LYS A 284 4.31 -2.51 4.71
N LEU A 285 4.51 -3.78 5.06
CA LEU A 285 4.89 -4.80 4.09
C LEU A 285 3.80 -5.00 3.02
N CYS A 286 2.54 -5.18 3.42
CA CYS A 286 1.40 -5.29 2.52
C CYS A 286 1.33 -4.11 1.53
N PHE A 287 1.54 -2.89 2.03
CA PHE A 287 1.58 -1.68 1.24
C PHE A 287 2.59 -1.76 0.06
N TYR A 288 3.79 -2.29 0.31
CA TYR A 288 4.84 -2.46 -0.72
C TYR A 288 4.50 -3.51 -1.77
N TYR A 289 3.56 -4.42 -1.49
CA TYR A 289 3.10 -5.43 -2.45
C TYR A 289 1.77 -5.06 -3.12
N GLY A 290 1.29 -3.83 -2.90
CA GLY A 290 0.06 -3.34 -3.47
C GLY A 290 -1.19 -4.04 -2.93
N ILE A 291 -1.13 -4.55 -1.69
CA ILE A 291 -2.24 -5.25 -1.03
C ILE A 291 -2.70 -4.52 0.24
#